data_AF-A0A2V3JCA2-F1
#
_entry.id   AF-A0A2V3JCA2-F1
#
_cell.length_a   1.000
_cell.length_b   1.000
_cell.length_c   1.000
_cell.angle_alpha   90.00
_cell.angle_beta   90.00
_cell.angle_gamma   90.00
#
_symmetry.space_group_name_H-M   'P 1'
#
loop_
_entity.id
_entity.type
_entity.pdbx_description
1 polymer ?
#
loop_
_entity_poly.entity_id
_entity_poly.type
_entity_poly.pdbx_seq_one_letter_code
_entity_poly.pdbx_strand_id
1 'polypeptide(L)'
;MSHLVTLAYIVYCLILNPQIGLFFTPVLLVLHSLSQWLVRYAGPHGTVPWALAFNFIAWFAQIVGHYGFEKNSPALMDSLVQSVLAAPIVIYLELMFSFGMLQETKTKLQRSRVVARARKSLKTSS
;
A
#
# COMPACT_ATOMS: atom_id res chain seq x y z
N MET A 1 -8.56 -3.36 20.48
CA MET A 1 -8.65 -2.33 19.41
C MET A 1 -7.87 -2.72 18.15
N SER A 2 -6.61 -3.18 18.24
CA SER A 2 -5.80 -3.56 17.06
C SER A 2 -6.43 -4.65 16.17
N HIS A 3 -7.09 -5.65 16.74
CA HIS A 3 -7.73 -6.73 15.95
C HIS A 3 -8.84 -6.24 15.00
N LEU A 4 -9.61 -5.23 15.41
CA LEU A 4 -10.69 -4.68 14.58
C LEU A 4 -10.13 -3.93 13.37
N VAL A 5 -9.02 -3.22 13.56
CA VAL A 5 -8.31 -2.52 12.49
C VAL A 5 -7.73 -3.52 11.50
N THR A 6 -7.09 -4.58 11.98
CA THR A 6 -6.56 -5.65 11.13
C THR A 6 -7.67 -6.33 10.33
N LEU A 7 -8.82 -6.62 10.95
CA LEU A 7 -9.96 -7.23 10.26
C LEU A 7 -10.54 -6.31 9.19
N ALA A 8 -10.77 -5.03 9.52
CA ALA A 8 -11.26 -4.04 8.56
C ALA A 8 -10.32 -3.92 7.35
N TYR A 9 -9.01 -3.96 7.58
CA TYR A 9 -8.01 -3.89 6.52
C TYR A 9 -7.97 -5.14 5.64
N ILE A 10 -8.10 -6.34 6.24
CA ILE A 10 -8.23 -7.60 5.48
C ILE A 10 -9.48 -7.56 4.59
N VAL A 11 -10.63 -7.14 5.13
CA VAL A 11 -11.88 -7.00 4.36
C VAL A 11 -11.69 -6.02 3.20
N TYR A 12 -11.06 -4.88 3.44
CA TYR A 12 -10.74 -3.90 2.39
C TYR A 12 -9.87 -4.52 1.28
N CYS A 13 -8.81 -5.26 1.63
CA CYS A 13 -7.94 -5.92 0.65
C CYS A 13 -8.69 -6.99 -0.18
N LEU A 14 -9.59 -7.75 0.45
CA LEU A 14 -10.41 -8.76 -0.23
C LEU A 14 -11.41 -8.13 -1.21
N ILE A 15 -12.04 -7.00 -0.84
CA ILE A 15 -12.94 -6.24 -1.73
C ILE A 15 -12.17 -5.67 -2.92
N LEU A 16 -10.95 -5.18 -2.70
CA LEU A 16 -10.13 -4.58 -3.76
C LEU A 16 -9.72 -5.61 -4.81
N ASN A 17 -9.19 -6.76 -4.38
CA ASN A 17 -8.91 -7.89 -5.25
C ASN A 17 -8.76 -9.16 -4.39
N PRO A 18 -9.59 -10.20 -4.60
CA PRO A 18 -9.56 -11.40 -3.78
C PRO A 18 -8.23 -12.15 -3.85
N GLN A 19 -7.52 -12.12 -4.99
CA GLN A 19 -6.20 -12.75 -5.12
C GLN A 19 -5.15 -12.03 -4.27
N ILE A 20 -5.14 -10.68 -4.32
CA ILE A 20 -4.21 -9.87 -3.51
C ILE A 20 -4.54 -10.05 -2.02
N GLY A 21 -5.81 -9.96 -1.65
CA GLY A 21 -6.25 -10.16 -0.28
C GLY A 21 -5.88 -11.53 0.27
N LEU A 22 -5.99 -12.59 -0.53
CA LEU A 22 -5.64 -13.96 -0.09
C LEU A 22 -4.15 -14.09 0.25
N PHE A 23 -3.25 -13.56 -0.58
CA PHE A 23 -1.80 -13.61 -0.31
C PHE A 23 -1.36 -12.64 0.79
N PHE A 24 -2.05 -11.51 0.93
CA PHE A 24 -1.70 -10.48 1.89
C PHE A 24 -2.21 -10.77 3.30
N THR A 25 -3.34 -11.47 3.43
CA THR A 25 -3.94 -11.86 4.71
C THR A 25 -2.97 -12.62 5.63
N PRO A 26 -2.30 -13.71 5.20
CA PRO A 26 -1.37 -14.42 6.09
C PRO A 26 -0.19 -13.53 6.51
N VAL A 27 0.31 -12.66 5.61
CA VAL A 27 1.37 -11.70 5.94
C VAL A 27 0.89 -10.73 7.03
N LEU A 28 -0.31 -10.18 6.90
CA LEU A 28 -0.90 -9.28 7.89
C LEU A 28 -1.12 -9.98 9.24
N LEU A 29 -1.58 -11.23 9.24
CA LEU A 29 -1.78 -12.00 10.47
C LEU A 29 -0.46 -12.29 11.19
N VAL A 30 0.61 -12.61 10.44
CA VAL A 30 1.95 -12.82 11.00
C VAL A 30 2.49 -11.51 11.59
N LEU A 31 2.41 -10.39 10.85
CA LEU A 31 2.86 -9.09 11.34
C LEU A 31 2.06 -8.62 12.57
N HIS A 32 0.75 -8.85 12.58
CA HIS A 32 -0.11 -8.56 13.73
C HIS A 32 0.31 -9.38 14.95
N SER A 33 0.52 -10.68 14.77
CA SER A 33 0.94 -11.58 15.85
C SER A 33 2.32 -11.21 16.39
N LEU A 34 3.27 -10.88 15.50
CA LEU A 34 4.61 -10.41 15.87
C LEU A 34 4.56 -9.09 16.64
N SER A 35 3.71 -8.14 16.20
CA SER A 35 3.49 -6.88 16.91
C SER A 35 2.94 -7.12 18.32
N GLN A 36 1.95 -8.00 18.47
CA GLN A 36 1.42 -8.36 19.80
C GLN A 36 2.49 -9.00 20.69
N TRP A 37 3.32 -9.88 20.13
CA TRP A 37 4.42 -10.50 20.85
C TRP A 37 5.47 -9.47 21.32
N LEU A 38 5.88 -8.56 20.44
CA LEU A 38 6.82 -7.49 20.77
C LEU A 38 6.30 -6.57 21.88
N VAL A 39 5.02 -6.16 21.79
CA VAL A 39 4.39 -5.31 22.82
C VAL A 39 4.34 -6.03 24.17
N ARG A 40 4.09 -7.35 24.19
CA ARG A 40 4.11 -8.15 25.43
C ARG A 40 5.51 -8.30 26.01
N TYR A 41 6.54 -8.40 25.17
CA TYR A 41 7.92 -8.60 25.60
C TYR A 41 8.60 -7.30 26.08
N ALA A 42 8.55 -6.24 25.29
CA ALA A 42 9.26 -4.97 25.55
C ALA A 42 8.36 -3.87 26.13
N GLY A 43 7.05 -4.13 26.26
CA GLY A 43 6.07 -3.16 26.72
C GLY A 43 5.71 -2.10 25.68
N PRO A 44 4.60 -1.35 25.87
CA PRO A 44 4.17 -0.30 24.94
C PRO A 44 5.19 0.84 24.81
N HIS A 45 5.79 1.25 25.93
CA HIS A 45 6.78 2.35 25.95
C HIS A 45 8.05 2.04 25.16
N GLY A 46 8.45 0.76 25.10
CA GLY A 46 9.60 0.31 24.33
C GLY A 46 9.30 0.02 22.87
N THR A 47 8.03 -0.13 22.47
CA THR A 47 7.65 -0.58 21.10
C THR A 47 6.99 0.51 20.26
N VAL A 48 6.16 1.35 20.86
CA VAL A 48 5.42 2.40 20.15
C VAL A 48 6.34 3.42 19.46
N PRO A 49 7.43 3.93 20.08
CA PRO A 49 8.33 4.88 19.42
C PRO A 49 8.97 4.30 18.16
N TRP A 50 9.41 3.04 18.22
CA TRP A 50 9.98 2.35 17.06
C TRP A 50 8.94 2.10 15.97
N ALA A 51 7.72 1.67 16.35
CA ALA A 51 6.63 1.49 15.39
C ALA A 51 6.30 2.80 14.66
N LEU A 52 6.27 3.93 15.37
CA LEU A 52 6.08 5.25 14.77
C LEU A 52 7.25 5.62 13.85
N ALA A 53 8.50 5.42 14.28
CA ALA A 53 9.68 5.70 13.47
C ALA A 53 9.65 4.91 12.14
N PHE A 54 9.40 3.60 12.20
CA PHE A 54 9.24 2.77 11.00
C PHE A 54 8.11 3.24 10.10
N ASN A 55 6.97 3.63 10.69
CA ASN A 55 5.84 4.15 9.93
C ASN A 55 6.21 5.44 9.19
N PHE A 56 6.89 6.38 9.84
CA PHE A 56 7.33 7.63 9.19
C PHE A 56 8.36 7.38 8.09
N ILE A 57 9.33 6.48 8.31
CA ILE A 57 10.32 6.11 7.30
C ILE A 57 9.63 5.48 6.08
N ALA A 58 8.69 4.55 6.30
CA ALA A 58 7.94 3.90 5.22
C ALA A 58 7.11 4.93 4.43
N TRP A 59 6.47 5.87 5.12
CA TRP A 59 5.73 6.96 4.47
C TRP A 59 6.63 7.86 3.63
N PHE A 60 7.81 8.21 4.14
CA PHE A 60 8.77 9.03 3.41
C PHE A 60 9.28 8.31 2.15
N ALA A 61 9.59 7.01 2.29
CA ALA A 61 9.96 6.17 1.16
C ALA A 61 8.83 6.11 0.10
N GLN A 62 7.57 6.03 0.51
CA GLN A 62 6.42 6.06 -0.41
C GLN A 62 6.33 7.39 -1.18
N ILE A 63 6.48 8.52 -0.49
CA ILE A 63 6.43 9.85 -1.11
C ILE A 63 7.59 10.02 -2.10
N VAL A 64 8.80 9.65 -1.71
CA VAL A 64 9.99 9.73 -2.57
C VAL A 64 9.87 8.80 -3.77
N GLY A 65 9.40 7.57 -3.58
CA GLY A 65 9.17 6.61 -4.66
C GLY A 65 8.17 7.16 -5.69
N HIS A 66 7.03 7.68 -5.24
CA HIS A 66 6.07 8.29 -6.17
C HIS A 66 6.61 9.54 -6.86
N TYR A 67 7.22 10.48 -6.12
CA TYR A 67 7.73 11.73 -6.69
C TYR A 67 8.90 11.51 -7.66
N GLY A 68 9.76 10.52 -7.39
CA GLY A 68 10.93 10.20 -8.21
C GLY A 68 10.59 9.47 -9.52
N PHE A 69 9.65 8.51 -9.48
CA PHE A 69 9.34 7.66 -10.64
C PHE A 69 8.13 8.12 -11.46
N GLU A 70 7.19 8.83 -10.85
CA GLU A 70 5.99 9.33 -11.51
C GLU A 70 5.88 10.84 -11.26
N LYS A 71 6.54 11.66 -12.10
CA LYS A 71 6.46 13.14 -12.12
C LYS A 71 5.05 13.71 -12.41
N ASN A 72 3.97 13.06 -11.99
CA ASN A 72 2.61 13.58 -12.02
C ASN A 72 2.14 13.91 -10.60
N SER A 73 1.20 14.86 -10.52
CA SER A 73 0.57 15.34 -9.29
C SER A 73 0.20 14.17 -8.35
N PRO A 74 0.68 14.17 -7.10
CA PRO A 74 0.49 13.05 -6.20
C PRO A 74 -1.00 12.90 -5.85
N ALA A 75 -1.51 11.67 -5.91
CA ALA A 75 -2.88 11.31 -5.48
C ALA A 75 -3.19 11.71 -4.02
N LEU A 76 -2.17 12.06 -3.24
CA LEU A 76 -2.27 12.70 -1.93
C LEU A 76 -3.12 13.97 -1.95
N MET A 77 -3.13 14.71 -3.06
CA MET A 77 -3.91 15.94 -3.20
C MET A 77 -5.39 15.68 -3.56
N ASP A 78 -5.71 14.46 -4.02
CA ASP A 78 -7.08 14.09 -4.42
C ASP A 78 -7.84 13.39 -3.28
N SER A 79 -7.18 12.51 -2.52
CA SER A 79 -7.76 11.85 -1.34
C SER A 79 -6.66 11.30 -0.42
N LEU A 80 -6.46 11.99 0.71
CA LEU A 80 -5.45 11.61 1.70
C LEU A 80 -5.72 10.22 2.29
N VAL A 81 -6.98 9.93 2.63
CA VAL A 81 -7.37 8.62 3.21
C VAL A 81 -7.10 7.47 2.23
N GLN A 82 -7.46 7.63 0.95
CA GLN A 82 -7.21 6.62 -0.06
C GLN A 82 -5.71 6.40 -0.28
N SER A 83 -4.93 7.49 -0.29
CA SER A 83 -3.47 7.41 -0.46
C SER A 83 -2.81 6.65 0.68
N VAL A 84 -3.24 6.88 1.91
CA VAL A 84 -2.71 6.19 3.10
C VAL A 84 -3.05 4.70 3.11
N LEU A 85 -4.28 4.34 2.75
CA LEU A 85 -4.71 2.95 2.69
C LEU A 85 -4.14 2.20 1.49
N ALA A 86 -3.93 2.88 0.37
CA ALA A 86 -3.40 2.28 -0.85
C ALA A 86 -1.87 2.12 -0.81
N ALA A 87 -1.14 2.99 -0.11
CA ALA A 87 0.32 2.98 -0.09
C ALA A 87 0.93 1.60 0.28
N PRO A 88 0.53 0.93 1.37
CA PRO A 88 1.08 -0.39 1.70
C PRO A 88 0.72 -1.45 0.66
N ILE A 89 -0.45 -1.34 0.03
CA ILE A 89 -0.90 -2.25 -1.02
C ILE A 89 -0.06 -2.07 -2.29
N VAL A 90 0.32 -0.85 -2.64
CA VAL A 90 1.19 -0.56 -3.80
C VAL A 90 2.56 -1.17 -3.62
N ILE A 91 3.22 -0.98 -2.46
CA ILE A 91 4.52 -1.61 -2.18
C ILE A 91 4.40 -3.14 -2.24
N TYR A 92 3.35 -3.70 -1.64
CA TYR A 92 3.12 -5.14 -1.68
C TYR A 92 2.93 -5.66 -3.11
N LEU A 93 2.18 -4.93 -3.95
CA LEU A 93 2.00 -5.26 -5.35
C LEU A 93 3.32 -5.19 -6.14
N GLU A 94 4.14 -4.17 -5.92
CA GLU A 94 5.46 -4.06 -6.55
C GLU A 94 6.39 -5.21 -6.16
N LEU A 95 6.36 -5.61 -4.89
CA LEU A 95 7.10 -6.78 -4.43
C LEU A 95 6.60 -8.06 -5.12
N MET A 96 5.28 -8.27 -5.18
CA MET A 96 4.68 -9.42 -5.89
C MET A 96 5.01 -9.41 -7.39
N PHE A 97 4.97 -8.26 -8.04
CA PHE A 97 5.36 -8.11 -9.44
C PHE A 97 6.85 -8.42 -9.66
N SER A 98 7.70 -8.07 -8.70
CA SER A 98 9.14 -8.37 -8.73
C SER A 98 9.41 -9.87 -8.56
N PHE A 99 8.58 -10.56 -7.78
CA PHE A 99 8.57 -12.03 -7.69
C PHE A 99 7.93 -12.73 -8.89
N GLY A 100 7.53 -12.00 -9.94
CA GLY A 100 6.90 -12.58 -11.12
C GLY A 100 5.42 -12.93 -10.94
N MET A 101 4.83 -12.66 -9.77
CA MET A 101 3.42 -12.92 -9.48
C MET A 101 2.52 -11.78 -10.01
N LEU A 102 1.23 -12.04 -10.20
CA LEU A 102 0.21 -11.05 -10.59
C LEU A 102 0.51 -10.25 -11.89
N GLN A 103 1.24 -10.83 -12.86
CA GLN A 103 1.58 -10.15 -14.12
C GLN A 103 0.36 -9.67 -14.91
N GLU A 104 -0.76 -10.39 -14.85
CA GLU A 104 -2.00 -9.95 -15.50
C GLU A 104 -2.50 -8.61 -14.91
N THR A 105 -2.41 -8.45 -13.59
CA THR A 105 -2.75 -7.20 -12.90
C THR A 105 -1.79 -6.09 -13.27
N LYS A 106 -0.49 -6.38 -13.37
CA LYS A 106 0.54 -5.44 -13.84
C LYS A 106 0.23 -4.93 -15.27
N THR A 107 -0.07 -5.84 -16.19
CA THR A 107 -0.41 -5.50 -17.58
C THR A 107 -1.68 -4.66 -17.66
N LYS A 108 -2.72 -5.02 -16.90
CA LYS A 108 -3.96 -4.23 -16.80
C LYS A 108 -3.69 -2.82 -16.27
N LEU A 109 -2.88 -2.68 -15.22
CA LEU A 109 -2.48 -1.37 -14.67
C LEU A 109 -1.70 -0.53 -15.69
N GLN A 110 -0.71 -1.13 -16.37
CA GLN A 110 0.07 -0.44 -17.40
C GLN A 110 -0.83 0.04 -18.55
N ARG A 111 -1.75 -0.80 -19.03
CA ARG A 111 -2.71 -0.43 -20.08
C ARG A 111 -3.60 0.73 -19.64
N SER A 112 -4.15 0.68 -18.43
CA SER A 112 -4.98 1.77 -17.88
C SER A 112 -4.20 3.08 -17.76
N ARG A 113 -2.92 3.03 -17.37
CA ARG A 113 -2.05 4.22 -17.31
C ARG A 113 -1.81 4.83 -18.68
N VAL A 114 -1.57 4.02 -19.71
CA VAL A 114 -1.40 4.50 -21.10
C VAL A 114 -2.67 5.19 -21.59
N VAL A 115 -3.84 4.57 -21.38
CA VAL A 115 -5.14 5.15 -21.77
C VAL A 115 -5.42 6.46 -21.03
N ALA A 116 -5.14 6.53 -19.73
CA ALA A 116 -5.33 7.75 -18.94
C ALA A 116 -4.41 8.89 -19.41
N ARG A 117 -3.14 8.59 -19.75
CA ARG A 117 -2.21 9.58 -20.32
C ARG A 117 -2.68 10.08 -21.68
N ALA A 118 -3.12 9.19 -22.56
CA ALA A 118 -3.66 9.56 -23.87
C ALA A 118 -4.93 10.44 -23.76
N ARG A 119 -5.82 10.14 -22.81
CA ARG A 119 -6.99 11.00 -22.53
C ARG A 119 -6.58 12.39 -22.03
N LYS A 120 -5.57 12.47 -21.16
CA LYS A 120 -5.07 13.74 -20.63
C LYS A 120 -4.43 14.59 -21.73
N SER A 121 -3.64 13.99 -22.63
CA SER A 121 -3.02 14.71 -23.76
C SER A 121 -4.04 15.27 -24.75
N LEU A 122 -5.13 14.53 -25.02
CA LEU A 122 -6.22 15.00 -25.88
C LEU A 122 -6.97 16.21 -25.29
N LYS A 123 -7.11 16.25 -23.95
CA LYS A 123 -7.82 17.33 -23.23
C LYS A 123 -6.97 18.60 -23.06
N THR A 124 -5.65 18.50 -23.20
CA THR A 124 -4.73 19.64 -23.14
C THR A 124 -4.44 20.26 -24.51
N SER A 125 -4.79 19.56 -25.61
CA SER A 125 -4.64 20.04 -26.98
C SER A 125 -5.91 20.67 -27.56
N SER A 126 -6.99 20.77 -26.77
CA SER A 126 -8.27 21.43 -27.09
C SER A 126 -8.42 22.70 -26.27
#